data_AF-A0A8D6U4K7-F1
#
_entry.id   AF-A0A8D6U4K7-F1
#
_cell.length_a   1.000
_cell.length_b   1.000
_cell.length_c   1.000
_cell.angle_alpha   90.00
_cell.angle_beta   90.00
_cell.angle_gamma   90.00
#
_symmetry.space_group_name_H-M   'P 1'
#
loop_
_entity.id
_entity.type
_entity.pdbx_description
1 polymer ?
#
loop_
_entity_poly.entity_id
_entity_poly.type
_entity_poly.pdbx_seq_one_letter_code
_entity_poly.pdbx_strand_id
1 'polypeptide(L)' 'MKIKLFKREHASDGIHEKLGFEKFRIENDVEFETRINDFMIDKNVVSVQSLKESVFVTYAD' A
#
# COMPACT_ATOMS: atom_id res chain seq x y z
N MET A 1 3.24 12.80 -16.62
CA MET A 1 2.95 11.36 -16.41
C MET A 1 3.93 10.81 -15.39
N LYS A 2 3.42 10.27 -14.30
CA LYS A 2 4.19 9.71 -13.19
C LYS A 2 3.75 8.27 -12.93
N ILE A 3 4.64 7.47 -12.34
CA ILE A 3 4.38 6.08 -11.97
C ILE A 3 4.60 5.93 -10.47
N LYS A 4 3.63 5.36 -9.77
CA LYS A 4 3.73 4.97 -8.37
C LYS A 4 3.73 3.44 -8.28
N LEU A 5 4.72 2.91 -7.56
CA LEU A 5 4.81 1.49 -7.21
C LEU A 5 4.26 1.28 -5.80
N PHE A 6 3.31 0.35 -5.69
CA PHE A 6 2.76 -0.14 -4.45
C PHE A 6 3.29 -1.54 -4.17
N LYS A 7 3.85 -1.71 -2.97
CA LYS A 7 4.20 -3.00 -2.35
C LYS A 7 3.55 -3.03 -0.97
N ARG A 8 3.30 -4.23 -0.44
CA ARG A 8 2.80 -4.37 0.93
C ARG A 8 3.76 -3.71 1.91
N GLU A 9 3.23 -2.87 2.78
CA GLU A 9 3.97 -2.19 3.83
C GLU A 9 3.83 -2.93 5.17
N HIS A 10 4.64 -2.52 6.13
CA HIS A 10 4.53 -2.98 7.50
C HIS A 10 3.43 -2.18 8.21
N ALA A 11 2.34 -2.85 8.56
CA ALA A 11 1.27 -2.30 9.37
C ALA A 11 1.54 -2.58 10.85
N SER A 12 1.16 -1.64 11.73
CA SER A 12 1.24 -1.86 13.17
C SER A 12 0.30 -2.99 13.59
N ASP A 13 0.84 -3.94 14.37
CA ASP A 13 0.13 -5.11 14.90
C ASP A 13 0.05 -5.08 16.44
N GLY A 14 0.09 -3.86 16.99
CA GLY A 14 0.08 -3.61 18.43
C GLY A 14 1.46 -3.61 19.08
N ILE A 15 1.51 -3.88 20.39
CA ILE A 15 2.75 -3.84 21.19
C ILE A 15 3.14 -5.25 21.62
N HIS A 16 4.45 -5.51 21.67
CA HIS A 16 4.96 -6.71 22.29
C HIS A 16 4.90 -6.61 23.80
N GLU A 17 3.88 -7.23 24.40
CA GLU A 17 3.55 -7.14 25.83
C GLU A 17 4.74 -7.36 26.79
N LYS A 18 5.73 -8.18 26.43
CA LYS A 18 6.89 -8.47 27.26
C LYS A 18 8.07 -7.51 27.07
N LEU A 19 8.22 -6.93 25.88
CA LEU A 19 9.40 -6.13 25.51
C LEU A 19 9.06 -4.65 25.26
N GLY A 20 7.79 -4.27 25.18
CA GLY A 20 7.32 -2.89 25.04
C GLY A 20 7.48 -2.27 23.65
N PHE A 21 8.03 -2.99 22.66
CA PHE A 21 8.23 -2.47 21.30
C PHE A 21 7.01 -2.71 20.41
N GLU A 22 6.86 -1.86 19.39
CA GLU A 22 5.86 -2.05 18.34
C GLU A 22 6.08 -3.36 17.58
N LYS A 23 4.99 -4.10 17.41
CA LYS A 23 4.92 -5.23 16.50
C LYS A 23 4.48 -4.72 15.14
N PHE A 24 5.09 -5.28 14.13
CA PHE A 24 4.70 -5.03 12.75
C PHE A 24 4.28 -6.34 12.10
N ARG A 25 3.18 -6.28 11.35
CA ARG A 25 2.80 -7.33 10.41
C ARG A 25 2.86 -6.77 8.99
N ILE A 26 2.80 -7.66 8.02
CA ILE A 26 2.60 -7.24 6.64
C ILE A 26 1.13 -6.81 6.50
N GLU A 27 0.88 -5.72 5.76
CA GLU A 27 -0.46 -5.29 5.37
C GLU A 27 -1.26 -6.49 4.84
N ASN A 28 -2.51 -6.60 5.27
CA ASN A 28 -3.44 -7.56 4.66
C ASN A 28 -3.97 -7.02 3.33
N ASP A 29 -4.70 -7.86 2.59
CA ASP A 29 -5.19 -7.49 1.26
C ASP A 29 -6.13 -6.27 1.29
N VAL A 30 -6.98 -6.16 2.32
CA VAL A 30 -7.93 -5.04 2.45
C VAL A 30 -7.19 -3.72 2.68
N GLU A 31 -6.17 -3.71 3.53
CA GLU A 31 -5.35 -2.52 3.79
C GLU A 31 -4.56 -2.10 2.55
N PHE A 32 -3.98 -3.07 1.85
CA PHE A 32 -3.22 -2.82 0.63
C PHE A 32 -4.12 -2.25 -0.49
N GLU A 33 -5.30 -2.84 -0.69
CA GLU A 33 -6.29 -2.36 -1.66
C GLU A 33 -6.80 -0.97 -1.30
N THR A 34 -7.10 -0.72 -0.03
CA THR A 34 -7.57 0.59 0.45
C THR A 34 -6.56 1.69 0.12
N ARG A 35 -5.27 1.46 0.40
CA ARG A 35 -4.21 2.44 0.14
C ARG A 35 -4.01 2.73 -1.35
N ILE A 36 -4.15 1.73 -2.21
CA ILE A 36 -4.11 1.92 -3.65
C ILE A 36 -5.34 2.72 -4.10
N ASN A 37 -6.53 2.38 -3.61
CA ASN A 37 -7.78 3.07 -3.94
C ASN A 37 -7.75 4.54 -3.52
N ASP A 38 -7.32 4.84 -2.30
CA ASP A 38 -7.19 6.23 -1.80
C ASP A 38 -6.27 7.06 -2.71
N PHE A 39 -5.16 6.47 -3.15
CA PHE A 39 -4.27 7.12 -4.11
C PHE A 39 -4.93 7.33 -5.47
N MET A 40 -5.67 6.34 -5.97
CA MET A 40 -6.34 6.45 -7.26
C MET A 40 -7.49 7.46 -7.26
N ILE A 41 -8.16 7.67 -6.13
CA ILE A 41 -9.22 8.68 -5.98
C ILE A 41 -8.64 10.10 -6.06
N ASP A 42 -7.47 10.33 -5.47
CA ASP A 42 -6.81 11.64 -5.45
C ASP A 42 -6.11 11.98 -6.79
N LYS A 43 -5.82 10.98 -7.62
CA LYS A 43 -4.99 11.15 -8.83
C LYS A 43 -5.78 10.93 -10.13
N ASN A 44 -5.39 11.64 -11.17
CA ASN A 44 -5.87 11.39 -12.53
C ASN A 44 -5.18 10.13 -13.09
N VAL A 45 -5.68 8.96 -12.70
CA VAL A 45 -5.12 7.65 -13.06
C VAL A 45 -5.35 7.36 -14.54
N VAL A 46 -4.28 6.98 -15.22
CA VAL A 46 -4.27 6.62 -16.64
C VAL A 46 -4.18 5.12 -16.84
N SER A 47 -3.44 4.41 -15.98
CA SER A 47 -3.37 2.95 -16.04
C SER A 47 -2.98 2.31 -14.71
N VAL A 48 -3.43 1.08 -14.53
CA VAL A 48 -3.11 0.22 -13.38
C VAL A 48 -2.63 -1.12 -13.91
N GLN A 49 -1.50 -1.61 -13.41
CA GLN A 49 -0.94 -2.92 -13.76
C GLN A 49 -0.50 -3.66 -12.50
N SER A 50 -0.78 -4.95 -12.41
CA SER A 50 -0.29 -5.81 -11.33
C SER A 50 0.84 -6.71 -11.83
N LEU A 51 1.85 -6.90 -10.98
CA LEU A 51 2.95 -7.82 -11.21
C LEU A 51 3.31 -8.51 -9.89
N LYS A 52 3.01 -9.80 -9.79
CA LYS A 52 3.18 -10.59 -8.56
C LYS A 52 2.47 -9.91 -7.38
N GLU A 53 3.22 -9.47 -6.37
CA GLU A 53 2.71 -8.82 -5.15
C GLU A 53 2.82 -7.29 -5.20
N SER A 54 2.92 -6.72 -6.40
CA SER A 54 3.09 -5.28 -6.59
C SER A 54 2.10 -4.73 -7.60
N VAL A 55 1.71 -3.46 -7.39
CA VAL A 55 0.81 -2.73 -8.28
C VAL A 55 1.49 -1.45 -8.74
N PHE A 56 1.49 -1.22 -10.04
CA PHE A 56 1.98 -0.02 -10.69
C PHE A 56 0.78 0.83 -11.09
N VAL A 57 0.74 2.08 -10.62
CA VAL A 57 -0.27 3.05 -11.01
C VAL A 57 0.40 4.17 -11.78
N THR A 58 -0.01 4.37 -13.03
CA THR A 58 0.43 5.49 -13.86
C THR A 58 -0.64 6.58 -13.80
N TYR A 59 -0.25 7.81 -13.53
CA TYR A 59 -1.17 8.94 -13.37
C TYR A 59 -0.62 10.20 -14.04
N ALA A 60 -1.53 11.07 -14.47
CA ALA A 60 -1.19 12.41 -14.92
C ALA A 60 -0.96 13.34 -13.71
N ASP A 61 -0.21 14.43 -13.92
CA ASP A 61 -0.15 15.51 -12.93
C ASP A 61 -1.51 16.21 -12.81
#